data_AF-A0A950BMN2-F1
#
_entry.id   AF-A0A950BMN2-F1
#
_cell.length_a   1.000
_cell.length_b   1.000
_cell.length_c   1.000
_cell.angle_alpha   90.00
_cell.angle_beta   90.00
_cell.angle_gamma   90.00
#
_symmetry.space_group_name_H-M   'P 1'
#
loop_
_entity.id
_entity.type
_entity.pdbx_description
1 polymer ?
#
loop_
_entity_poly.entity_id
_entity_poly.type
_entity_poly.pdbx_seq_one_letter_code
_entity_poly.pdbx_strand_id
1 'polypeptide(L)'
;GLVVMCGASKEQEAAEEDGHGFFTQSLVEGLGGKADYNKDGVVELYELQLYVHGRVRELSAQEQEPTVSIPSVVKSFALSKP
;
A
#
# COMPACT_ATOMS: atom_id res chain seq x y z
N GLY A 1 12.32 -10.95 -8.74
CA GLY A 1 12.51 -10.60 -7.31
C GLY A 1 11.20 -10.80 -6.59
N LEU A 2 11.22 -11.03 -5.28
CA LEU A 2 10.03 -11.12 -4.45
C LEU A 2 9.81 -9.78 -3.75
N VAL A 3 8.59 -9.27 -3.81
CA VAL A 3 8.15 -8.10 -3.04
C VAL A 3 7.12 -8.58 -2.03
N VAL A 4 7.28 -8.19 -0.76
CA VAL A 4 6.34 -8.52 0.32
C VAL A 4 5.86 -7.22 0.96
N MET A 5 4.55 -7.06 1.05
CA MET A 5 3.88 -5.97 1.77
C MET A 5 3.01 -6.59 2.87
N CYS A 6 3.16 -6.10 4.10
CA CYS A 6 2.43 -6.57 5.27
C CYS A 6 1.61 -5.41 5.86
N GLY A 7 0.35 -5.69 6.21
CA GLY A 7 -0.58 -4.67 6.69
C GLY A 7 -0.30 -4.11 8.07
N ALA A 8 0.44 -4.83 8.89
CA ALA A 8 0.90 -4.39 10.20
C ALA A 8 2.30 -4.91 10.49
N SER A 9 3.04 -4.22 11.35
CA SER A 9 4.30 -4.69 11.92
C SER A 9 4.05 -5.78 12.98
N LYS A 10 5.09 -6.52 13.37
CA LYS A 10 5.00 -7.71 14.25
C LYS A 10 4.38 -7.44 15.64
N GLU A 11 4.34 -6.18 16.07
CA GLU A 11 3.87 -5.75 17.39
C GLU A 11 2.52 -5.01 17.36
N GLN A 12 1.87 -4.92 16.18
CA GLN A 12 0.60 -4.22 16.00
C GLN A 12 -0.49 -5.21 15.55
N GLU A 13 -1.66 -5.15 16.18
CA GLU A 13 -2.82 -5.87 15.68
C GLU A 13 -3.27 -5.25 14.36
N ALA A 14 -3.54 -6.09 13.36
CA ALA A 14 -4.20 -5.68 12.14
C ALA A 14 -5.69 -5.43 12.45
N ALA A 15 -5.97 -4.25 12.98
CA ALA A 15 -7.31 -3.75 13.22
C ALA A 15 -8.06 -3.53 11.90
N GLU A 16 -9.37 -3.77 11.95
CA GLU A 16 -10.30 -3.59 10.85
C GLU A 16 -11.35 -2.56 11.27
N GLU A 17 -11.78 -1.72 10.34
CA GLU A 17 -12.92 -0.82 10.50
C GLU A 17 -13.84 -1.03 9.30
N ASP A 18 -15.16 -0.95 9.51
CA ASP A 18 -16.17 -1.12 8.46
C ASP A 18 -16.06 -2.42 7.62
N GLY A 19 -15.54 -3.50 8.21
CA GLY A 19 -15.50 -4.84 7.59
C GLY A 19 -14.30 -5.10 6.65
N HIS A 20 -13.31 -4.20 6.63
CA HIS A 20 -12.06 -4.37 5.90
C HIS A 20 -10.85 -3.97 6.75
N GLY A 21 -9.76 -4.75 6.68
CA GLY A 21 -8.48 -4.31 7.22
C GLY A 21 -7.94 -3.08 6.48
N PHE A 22 -7.38 -2.12 7.22
CA PHE A 22 -6.87 -0.85 6.67
C PHE A 22 -5.90 -1.05 5.49
N PHE A 23 -5.07 -2.10 5.57
CA PHE A 23 -4.16 -2.47 4.48
C PHE A 23 -4.89 -2.91 3.22
N THR A 24 -5.84 -3.84 3.32
CA THR A 24 -6.59 -4.36 2.16
C THR A 24 -7.38 -3.25 1.50
N GLN A 25 -8.02 -2.39 2.29
CA GLN A 25 -8.71 -1.21 1.79
C GLN A 25 -7.75 -0.28 1.04
N SER A 26 -6.61 0.07 1.65
CA SER A 26 -5.59 0.92 1.03
C SER A 26 -5.03 0.34 -0.27
N LEU A 27 -4.84 -0.98 -0.33
CA LEU A 27 -4.32 -1.68 -1.50
C LEU A 27 -5.31 -1.62 -2.67
N VAL A 28 -6.58 -1.91 -2.41
CA VAL A 28 -7.64 -1.87 -3.43
C VAL A 28 -7.85 -0.44 -3.93
N GLU A 29 -7.91 0.53 -3.02
CA GLU A 29 -8.01 1.95 -3.36
C GLU A 29 -6.83 2.42 -4.25
N GLY A 30 -5.61 2.02 -3.91
CA GLY A 30 -4.40 2.38 -4.66
C GLY A 30 -4.39 1.77 -6.06
N LEU A 31 -4.65 0.46 -6.17
CA LEU A 31 -4.73 -0.23 -7.47
C LEU A 31 -5.88 0.26 -8.35
N GLY A 32 -6.94 0.80 -7.74
CA GLY A 32 -8.05 1.46 -8.42
C GLY A 32 -7.71 2.87 -8.95
N GLY A 33 -6.45 3.31 -8.83
CA GLY A 33 -5.95 4.55 -9.43
C GLY A 33 -5.69 5.68 -8.45
N LYS A 34 -6.04 5.55 -7.17
CA LYS A 34 -5.71 6.59 -6.19
C LYS A 34 -4.21 6.70 -5.91
N ALA A 35 -3.45 5.67 -6.27
CA ALA A 35 -2.00 5.68 -6.18
C ALA A 35 -1.32 6.31 -7.41
N ASP A 36 -2.02 6.67 -8.49
CA ASP A 36 -1.41 7.32 -9.67
C ASP A 36 -1.04 8.78 -9.33
N TYR A 37 0.16 8.97 -8.78
CA TYR A 37 0.63 10.28 -8.32
C TYR A 37 1.13 11.13 -9.47
N ASN A 38 1.73 10.50 -10.49
CA ASN A 38 2.28 11.20 -11.65
C ASN A 38 1.20 11.54 -12.71
N LYS A 39 0.01 10.95 -12.59
CA LYS A 39 -1.18 11.12 -13.44
C LYS A 39 -0.97 10.65 -14.88
N ASP A 40 -0.18 9.60 -15.07
CA ASP A 40 0.06 9.00 -16.38
C ASP A 40 -0.93 7.88 -16.74
N GLY A 41 -1.88 7.58 -15.84
CA GLY A 41 -2.90 6.54 -16.01
C GLY A 41 -2.39 5.13 -15.70
N VAL A 42 -1.22 5.01 -15.08
CA VAL A 42 -0.62 3.75 -14.65
C VAL A 42 -0.29 3.87 -13.17
N VAL A 43 -0.60 2.82 -12.40
CA VAL A 43 -0.10 2.72 -11.03
C VAL A 43 1.14 1.86 -11.03
N GLU A 44 2.28 2.43 -10.66
CA GLU A 44 3.51 1.67 -10.46
C GLU A 44 3.71 1.20 -9.01
N LEU A 45 4.61 0.22 -8.83
CA LEU A 45 4.94 -0.35 -7.51
C LEU A 45 5.31 0.69 -6.45
N TYR A 46 6.17 1.65 -6.79
CA TYR A 46 6.61 2.65 -5.82
C TYR A 46 5.50 3.64 -5.46
N GLU A 47 4.63 3.94 -6.40
CA GLU A 47 3.47 4.78 -6.16
C GLU A 47 2.44 4.08 -5.28
N LEU A 48 2.17 2.80 -5.57
CA LEU A 48 1.31 1.97 -4.73
C LEU A 48 1.87 1.81 -3.32
N GLN A 49 3.17 1.59 -3.17
CA GLN A 49 3.83 1.54 -1.87
C GLN A 49 3.61 2.83 -1.08
N LEU A 50 3.86 3.98 -1.72
CA LEU A 50 3.72 5.29 -1.10
C LEU A 50 2.27 5.52 -0.66
N TYR A 51 1.32 5.20 -1.53
CA TYR A 51 -0.10 5.34 -1.26
C TYR A 51 -0.55 4.47 -0.08
N VAL A 52 -0.23 3.17 -0.12
CA VAL A 52 -0.63 2.22 0.92
C VAL A 52 -0.03 2.61 2.27
N HIS A 53 1.24 3.05 2.31
CA HIS A 53 1.86 3.50 3.54
C HIS A 53 1.13 4.71 4.16
N GLY A 54 0.83 5.74 3.35
CA GLY A 54 0.11 6.92 3.82
C GLY A 54 -1.32 6.59 4.26
N ARG A 55 -2.04 5.78 3.47
CA ARG A 55 -3.45 5.50 3.67
C ARG A 55 -3.72 4.60 4.89
N VAL A 56 -2.89 3.59 5.13
CA VAL A 56 -3.00 2.77 6.35
C VAL A 56 -2.82 3.64 7.58
N ARG A 57 -1.81 4.51 7.59
CA ARG A 57 -1.55 5.42 8.72
C ARG A 57 -2.68 6.42 8.92
N GLU A 58 -3.32 6.88 7.85
CA GLU A 58 -4.49 7.76 7.94
C GLU A 58 -5.68 7.04 8.57
N LEU A 59 -6.02 5.85 8.04
CA LEU A 59 -7.17 5.05 8.50
C LEU A 59 -6.98 4.55 9.93
N SER A 60 -5.76 4.14 10.28
CA SER A 60 -5.46 3.65 11.62
C SER A 60 -5.20 4.76 12.64
N ALA A 61 -5.46 6.04 12.33
CA ALA A 61 -5.09 7.17 13.19
C ALA A 61 -3.63 7.15 13.71
N GLN A 62 -2.69 6.76 12.84
CA GLN A 62 -1.25 6.55 13.13
C GLN A 62 -0.90 5.35 14.03
N GLU A 63 -1.86 4.50 14.39
CA GLU A 63 -1.63 3.33 15.25
C GLU A 63 -0.99 2.14 14.53
N GLN A 64 -1.02 2.08 13.19
CA GLN A 64 -0.39 1.03 12.39
C GLN A 64 0.64 1.60 11.42
N GLU A 65 1.75 0.87 11.29
CA GLU A 65 2.77 1.15 10.28
C GLU A 65 2.92 -0.08 9.36
N PRO A 66 2.48 0.01 8.09
CA PRO A 66 2.63 -1.10 7.17
C PRO A 66 4.11 -1.27 6.80
N THR A 67 4.56 -2.52 6.78
CA THR A 67 5.96 -2.85 6.47
C THR A 67 6.06 -3.35 5.04
N VAL A 68 7.06 -2.86 4.32
CA VAL A 68 7.30 -3.22 2.92
C VAL A 68 8.76 -3.62 2.76
N SER A 69 8.98 -4.81 2.20
CA SER A 69 10.31 -5.30 1.86
C SER A 69 10.41 -5.42 0.34
N ILE A 70 11.09 -4.44 -0.26
CA ILE A 70 11.47 -4.46 -1.68
C ILE A 70 12.99 -4.62 -1.76
N PRO A 71 13.50 -5.72 -2.35
CA PRO A 71 14.92 -5.85 -2.63
C PRO A 71 15.41 -4.72 -3.54
N SER A 72 16.59 -4.15 -3.26
CA SER A 72 17.15 -3.01 -4.01
C SER A 72 17.37 -3.26 -5.51
N VAL A 73 17.38 -4.53 -5.93
CA VAL A 73 17.47 -4.94 -7.35
C VAL A 73 16.15 -4.77 -8.11
N VAL A 74 15.02 -4.67 -7.41
CA VAL A 74 13.71 -4.48 -8.03
C VAL A 74 13.54 -3.00 -8.35
N LYS A 75 13.33 -2.69 -9.63
CA LYS A 75 12.90 -1.36 -10.07
C LYS A 75 11.39 -1.25 -9.96
N SER A 76 10.86 -0.03 -9.92
CA SER A 76 9.43 0.21 -10.10
C SER A 76 8.97 -0.37 -11.43
N PHE A 77 7.75 -0.91 -11.44
CA PHE A 77 7.08 -1.44 -12.63
C PHE A 77 5.58 -1.27 -12.49
N ALA A 78 4.88 -1.25 -13.63
CA ALA A 78 3.43 -1.11 -13.69
C ALA A 78 2.69 -2.28 -13.02
N LEU A 79 1.71 -1.96 -12.18
CA LEU A 79 0.85 -2.91 -11.47
C LEU A 79 -0.60 -2.85 -11.93
N SER A 80 -1.14 -1.67 -12.23
CA SER A 80 -2.49 -1.53 -12.76
C SER A 80 -2.62 -0.37 -13.75
N LYS A 81 -3.66 -0.46 -14.60
CA LYS A 81 -4.19 0.61 -15.44
C LYS A 81 -5.70 0.69 -15.17
N PRO A 82 -6.12 1.55 -14.25
CA PRO A 82 -7.52 1.72 -13.87
C PRO A 82 -8.42 2.18 -15.03
#